data_AF-J2YPT3-F1
#
_entry.id   AF-J2YPT3-F1
#
_cell.length_a   1.000
_cell.length_b   1.000
_cell.length_c   1.000
_cell.angle_alpha   90.00
_cell.angle_beta   90.00
_cell.angle_gamma   90.00
#
_symmetry.space_group_name_H-M   'P 1'
#
loop_
_entity.id
_entity.type
_entity.pdbx_description
1 polymer ?
#
loop_
_entity_poly.entity_id
_entity_poly.type
_entity_poly.pdbx_seq_one_letter_code
_entity_poly.pdbx_strand_id
1 'polypeptide(L)'
;MPPEQTSAYKIVLWRLEQDAQGYPPASVEGLWAKRTEAGYQVDSIPFYAYGIAPGDTISVSEDGEQSWFAALQHSGGASVFRILVKATGDLEQVRAALEDFGCPSQVEKAVRMLAVEIPPSHSLDTLLYYLLTQREAGTLDFEEGVLRHTIPEEFR
;
A
#
# COMPACT_ATOMS: atom_id res chain seq x y z
N MET A 1 -26.56 -22.95 -20.34
CA MET A 1 -26.28 -22.21 -19.10
C MET A 1 -25.28 -21.13 -19.45
N PRO A 2 -25.51 -19.85 -19.10
CA PRO A 2 -24.46 -18.84 -19.29
C PRO A 2 -23.29 -19.19 -18.36
N PRO A 3 -22.03 -18.88 -18.75
CA PRO A 3 -20.90 -19.04 -17.85
C PRO A 3 -21.14 -18.15 -16.63
N GLU A 4 -21.05 -18.72 -15.43
CA GLU A 4 -20.95 -17.92 -14.21
C GLU A 4 -19.80 -16.94 -14.42
N GLN A 5 -20.12 -15.65 -14.43
CA GLN A 5 -19.11 -14.60 -14.31
C GLN A 5 -18.57 -14.69 -12.89
N THR A 6 -17.63 -15.59 -12.68
CA THR A 6 -16.81 -15.59 -11.47
C THR A 6 -16.18 -14.20 -11.42
N SER A 7 -16.53 -13.41 -10.42
CA SER A 7 -15.97 -12.07 -10.24
C SER A 7 -14.45 -12.17 -10.40
N ALA A 8 -13.89 -11.47 -11.40
CA ALA A 8 -12.45 -11.49 -11.64
C ALA A 8 -11.67 -10.99 -10.42
N TYR A 9 -12.33 -10.27 -9.51
CA TYR A 9 -11.78 -9.75 -8.27
C TYR A 9 -12.28 -10.52 -7.05
N LYS A 10 -11.36 -10.78 -6.12
CA LYS A 10 -11.62 -11.37 -4.82
C LYS A 10 -10.89 -10.57 -3.75
N ILE A 11 -11.44 -10.50 -2.54
CA ILE A 11 -10.72 -9.98 -1.37
C ILE A 11 -9.82 -11.09 -0.85
N VAL A 12 -8.54 -10.77 -0.67
CA VAL A 12 -7.56 -11.64 -0.01
C VAL A 12 -7.18 -11.00 1.32
N LEU A 13 -7.12 -11.83 2.37
CA LEU A 13 -6.92 -11.39 3.75
C LEU A 13 -5.45 -11.55 4.16
N TRP A 14 -4.88 -10.48 4.73
CA TRP A 14 -3.58 -10.45 5.39
C TRP A 14 -3.76 -10.47 6.89
N ARG A 15 -3.03 -11.36 7.57
CA ARG A 15 -2.90 -11.31 9.03
C ARG A 15 -1.95 -10.19 9.39
N LEU A 16 -2.36 -9.37 10.35
CA LEU A 16 -1.59 -8.25 10.86
C LEU A 16 -1.12 -8.56 12.28
N GLU A 17 0.15 -8.30 12.55
CA GLU A 17 0.69 -8.34 13.90
C GLU A 17 0.42 -7.01 14.59
N GLN A 18 -0.38 -7.04 15.65
CA GLN A 18 -0.66 -5.86 16.46
C GLN A 18 0.43 -5.70 17.52
N ASP A 19 0.94 -4.49 17.68
CA ASP A 19 1.90 -4.14 18.72
C ASP A 19 1.25 -4.06 20.12
N ALA A 20 2.05 -3.75 21.14
CA ALA A 20 1.58 -3.64 22.52
C ALA A 20 0.58 -2.48 22.75
N GLN A 21 0.49 -1.55 21.80
CA GLN A 21 -0.43 -0.42 21.79
C GLN A 21 -1.70 -0.71 20.98
N GLY A 22 -1.79 -1.89 20.37
CA GLY A 22 -2.93 -2.31 19.56
C GLY A 22 -2.92 -1.75 18.14
N TYR A 23 -1.78 -1.29 17.63
CA TYR A 23 -1.60 -0.88 16.24
C TYR A 23 -1.04 -2.04 15.38
N PRO A 24 -1.58 -2.31 14.19
CA PRO A 24 -2.72 -1.64 13.54
C PRO A 24 -4.05 -1.94 14.26
N PRO A 25 -5.10 -1.11 14.09
CA PRO A 25 -6.35 -1.22 14.85
C PRO A 25 -7.17 -2.49 14.53
N ALA A 26 -6.78 -3.26 13.53
CA ALA A 26 -7.38 -4.52 13.15
C ALA A 26 -6.31 -5.61 13.06
N SER A 27 -6.70 -6.86 13.32
CA SER A 27 -5.83 -8.03 13.17
C SER A 27 -5.78 -8.58 11.74
N VAL A 28 -6.61 -8.03 10.84
CA VAL A 28 -6.72 -8.45 9.44
C VAL A 28 -6.93 -7.23 8.54
N GLU A 29 -6.26 -7.21 7.39
CA GLU A 29 -6.55 -6.29 6.29
C GLU A 29 -6.98 -7.08 5.05
N GLY A 30 -8.04 -6.64 4.37
CA GLY A 30 -8.51 -7.22 3.12
C GLY A 30 -8.07 -6.37 1.94
N LEU A 31 -7.33 -6.96 1.00
CA LEU A 31 -6.93 -6.30 -0.24
C LEU A 31 -7.65 -6.92 -1.42
N TRP A 32 -8.08 -6.10 -2.38
CA TRP A 32 -8.59 -6.59 -3.64
C TRP A 32 -7.46 -7.16 -4.49
N ALA A 33 -7.70 -8.35 -5.02
CA ALA A 33 -6.81 -8.99 -5.97
C ALA A 33 -7.59 -9.55 -7.16
N LYS A 34 -7.03 -9.37 -8.35
CA LYS A 34 -7.57 -9.86 -9.62
C LYS A 34 -7.01 -11.23 -9.94
N ARG A 35 -7.85 -12.20 -10.28
CA ARG A 35 -7.41 -13.52 -10.76
C ARG A 35 -6.71 -13.38 -12.10
N THR A 36 -5.57 -14.04 -12.24
CA THR A 36 -4.78 -14.15 -13.47
C THR A 36 -4.48 -15.63 -13.77
N GLU A 37 -3.85 -15.92 -14.90
CA GLU A 37 -3.38 -17.28 -15.20
C GLU A 37 -2.28 -17.76 -14.23
N ALA A 38 -1.49 -16.82 -13.68
CA ALA A 38 -0.34 -17.09 -12.82
C ALA A 38 -0.66 -17.07 -11.31
N GLY A 39 -1.88 -16.70 -10.92
CA GLY A 39 -2.27 -16.54 -9.51
C GLY A 39 -3.24 -15.38 -9.32
N TYR A 40 -3.05 -14.60 -8.25
CA TYR A 40 -3.83 -13.39 -7.97
C TYR A 40 -2.92 -12.17 -7.98
N GLN A 41 -3.28 -11.16 -8.76
CA GLN A 41 -2.56 -9.89 -8.81
C GLN A 41 -3.20 -8.89 -7.83
N VAL A 42 -2.43 -8.34 -6.90
CA VAL A 42 -2.89 -7.32 -5.94
C VAL A 42 -3.21 -6.03 -6.68
N ASP A 43 -4.35 -5.43 -6.34
CA ASP A 43 -4.86 -4.20 -6.96
C ASP A 43 -5.01 -3.05 -5.94
N SER A 44 -5.19 -3.37 -4.65
CA SER A 44 -5.29 -2.37 -3.57
C SER A 44 -3.93 -1.93 -3.04
N ILE A 45 -3.85 -0.68 -2.60
CA ILE A 45 -2.69 -0.14 -1.88
C ILE A 45 -2.85 -0.47 -0.39
N PRO A 46 -1.94 -1.23 0.25
CA PRO A 46 -2.11 -1.65 1.65
C PRO A 46 -1.86 -0.51 2.63
N PHE A 47 -2.75 -0.36 3.61
CA PHE A 47 -2.58 0.55 4.74
C PHE A 47 -1.75 -0.06 5.86
N TYR A 48 -1.72 -1.39 6.03
CA TYR A 48 -1.10 -2.03 7.19
C TYR A 48 -0.25 -3.28 6.86
N ALA A 49 -0.61 -4.03 5.82
CA ALA A 49 0.15 -5.19 5.38
C ALA A 49 1.50 -4.78 4.77
N TYR A 50 2.58 -5.30 5.35
CA TYR A 50 3.95 -5.05 4.88
C TYR A 50 4.36 -5.98 3.74
N GLY A 51 5.35 -5.57 2.95
CA GLY A 51 6.02 -6.39 1.95
C GLY A 51 5.25 -6.61 0.65
N ILE A 52 4.05 -6.02 0.52
CA ILE A 52 3.15 -6.18 -0.62
C ILE A 52 2.81 -4.82 -1.22
N ALA A 53 2.70 -4.76 -2.55
CA ALA A 53 2.30 -3.59 -3.31
C ALA A 53 1.30 -3.97 -4.42
N PRO A 54 0.58 -2.98 -4.98
CA PRO A 54 -0.14 -3.16 -6.23
C PRO A 54 0.73 -3.77 -7.34
N GLY A 55 0.12 -4.60 -8.17
CA GLY A 55 0.79 -5.32 -9.26
C GLY A 55 1.48 -6.63 -8.84
N ASP A 56 1.65 -6.89 -7.55
CA ASP A 56 2.22 -8.14 -7.05
C ASP A 56 1.38 -9.36 -7.40
N THR A 57 2.03 -10.42 -7.84
CA THR A 57 1.38 -11.72 -8.00
C THR A 57 1.60 -12.56 -6.75
N ILE A 58 0.51 -13.02 -6.15
CA ILE A 58 0.49 -13.79 -4.91
C ILE A 58 -0.21 -15.14 -5.11
N SER A 59 0.14 -16.08 -4.24
CA SER A 59 -0.64 -17.29 -4.00
C SER A 59 -1.56 -17.08 -2.81
N VAL A 60 -2.71 -17.74 -2.86
CA VAL A 60 -3.73 -17.69 -1.80
C VAL A 60 -3.99 -19.09 -1.26
N SER A 61 -4.25 -19.19 0.04
CA SER A 61 -4.78 -20.39 0.67
C SER A 61 -6.24 -20.15 1.04
N GLU A 62 -7.12 -21.08 0.69
CA GLU A 62 -8.53 -21.00 1.07
C GLU A 62 -8.73 -21.61 2.47
N ASP A 63 -9.50 -20.92 3.31
CA ASP A 63 -9.98 -21.40 4.61
C ASP A 63 -11.50 -21.15 4.67
N GLY A 64 -12.28 -22.18 4.37
CA GLY A 64 -13.72 -22.05 4.14
C GLY A 64 -14.03 -21.15 2.94
N GLU A 65 -14.76 -20.05 3.19
CA GLU A 65 -15.10 -19.05 2.17
C GLU A 65 -14.06 -17.91 2.07
N GLN A 66 -13.06 -17.90 2.96
CA GLN A 66 -12.06 -16.84 3.04
C GLN A 66 -10.80 -17.21 2.27
N SER A 67 -10.27 -16.25 1.51
CA SER A 67 -8.94 -16.36 0.90
C SER A 67 -7.92 -15.62 1.73
N TRP A 68 -6.85 -16.32 2.09
CA TRP A 68 -5.74 -15.78 2.86
C TRP A 68 -4.50 -15.67 1.99
N PHE A 69 -3.74 -14.60 2.18
CA PHE A 69 -2.40 -14.50 1.60
C PHE A 69 -1.53 -15.67 2.07
N ALA A 70 -0.93 -16.40 1.12
CA ALA A 70 -0.02 -17.49 1.41
C ALA A 70 1.43 -17.10 1.16
N ALA A 71 1.74 -16.59 -0.04
CA ALA A 71 3.09 -16.12 -0.38
C ALA A 71 3.10 -15.17 -1.56
N LEU A 72 4.10 -14.27 -1.60
CA LEU A 72 4.45 -13.50 -2.78
C LEU A 72 5.14 -14.41 -3.81
N GLN A 73 4.62 -14.44 -5.02
CA GLN A 73 5.18 -15.22 -6.13
C GLN A 73 6.06 -14.35 -7.02
N HIS A 74 5.58 -13.14 -7.36
CA HIS A 74 6.30 -12.20 -8.20
C HIS A 74 6.01 -10.77 -7.77
N SER A 75 7.07 -9.97 -7.68
CA SER A 75 6.98 -8.53 -7.38
C SER A 75 6.53 -7.76 -8.63
N GLY A 76 5.52 -6.91 -8.49
CA GLY A 76 5.12 -5.95 -9.52
C GLY A 76 6.07 -4.74 -9.64
N GLY A 77 7.05 -4.62 -8.74
CA GLY A 77 8.05 -3.55 -8.75
C GLY A 77 7.62 -2.25 -8.07
N ALA A 78 6.32 -2.05 -7.81
CA ALA A 78 5.84 -0.88 -7.08
C ALA A 78 6.32 -0.88 -5.62
N SER A 79 6.48 0.32 -5.07
CA SER A 79 6.69 0.54 -3.63
C SER A 79 5.46 1.14 -2.99
N VAL A 80 5.30 0.93 -1.69
CA VAL A 80 4.22 1.53 -0.91
C VAL A 80 4.78 2.28 0.27
N PHE A 81 4.43 3.56 0.36
CA PHE A 81 4.71 4.42 1.50
C PHE A 81 3.41 4.71 2.24
N ARG A 82 3.47 4.77 3.56
CA ARG A 82 2.33 5.18 4.40
C ARG A 82 2.67 6.49 5.05
N ILE A 83 1.78 7.45 4.95
CA ILE A 83 1.99 8.82 5.41
C ILE A 83 0.94 9.13 6.46
N LEU A 84 1.37 9.54 7.65
CA LEU A 84 0.51 10.03 8.71
C LEU A 84 0.57 11.55 8.77
N VAL A 85 -0.51 12.23 8.39
CA VAL A 85 -0.56 13.69 8.39
C VAL A 85 -0.95 14.21 9.77
N LYS A 86 -0.03 14.93 10.41
CA LYS A 86 -0.22 15.52 11.74
C LYS A 86 -1.30 16.60 11.70
N ALA A 87 -1.81 16.98 12.88
CA ALA A 87 -2.81 18.03 13.00
C ALA A 87 -2.35 19.39 12.45
N THR A 88 -1.03 19.64 12.43
CA THR A 88 -0.36 20.81 11.86
C THR A 88 -0.31 20.81 10.33
N GLY A 89 -0.44 19.65 9.69
CA GLY A 89 -0.46 19.50 8.24
C GLY A 89 -1.88 19.54 7.65
N ASP A 90 -1.97 19.70 6.34
CA ASP A 90 -3.21 19.61 5.58
C ASP A 90 -3.23 18.31 4.77
N LEU A 91 -4.18 17.43 5.08
CA LEU A 91 -4.32 16.11 4.46
C LEU A 91 -4.60 16.20 2.96
N GLU A 92 -5.45 17.13 2.53
CA GLU A 92 -5.83 17.27 1.13
C GLU A 92 -4.70 17.94 0.33
N GLN A 93 -3.93 18.85 0.95
CA GLN A 93 -2.72 19.41 0.33
C GLN A 93 -1.66 18.34 0.09
N VAL A 94 -1.42 17.46 1.09
CA VAL A 94 -0.50 16.34 0.94
C VAL A 94 -0.97 15.40 -0.16
N ARG A 95 -2.26 15.03 -0.18
CA ARG A 95 -2.84 14.19 -1.22
C ARG A 95 -2.66 14.79 -2.63
N ALA A 96 -2.96 16.07 -2.79
CA ALA A 96 -2.81 16.75 -4.08
C ALA A 96 -1.35 16.75 -4.58
N ALA A 97 -0.38 16.98 -3.68
CA ALA A 97 1.03 16.91 -4.06
C ALA A 97 1.44 15.51 -4.55
N LEU A 98 0.95 14.45 -3.90
CA LEU A 98 1.22 13.07 -4.31
C LEU A 98 0.62 12.75 -5.68
N GLU A 99 -0.61 13.22 -5.95
CA GLU A 99 -1.26 13.09 -7.25
C GLU A 99 -0.46 13.82 -8.35
N ASP A 100 0.04 15.03 -8.06
CA ASP A 100 0.89 15.80 -8.99
C ASP A 100 2.23 15.09 -9.28
N PHE A 101 2.74 14.28 -8.35
CA PHE A 101 3.92 13.44 -8.55
C PHE A 101 3.65 12.14 -9.32
N GLY A 102 2.39 11.89 -9.70
CA GLY A 102 1.99 10.65 -10.36
C GLY A 102 1.99 9.43 -9.43
N CYS A 103 1.86 9.66 -8.11
CA CYS A 103 1.81 8.62 -7.09
C CYS A 103 0.36 8.42 -6.61
N PRO A 104 -0.37 7.40 -7.11
CA PRO A 104 -1.72 7.12 -6.65
C PRO A 104 -1.76 6.89 -5.14
N SER A 105 -2.81 7.35 -4.48
CA SER A 105 -2.95 7.13 -3.04
C SER A 105 -4.39 6.81 -2.64
N GLN A 106 -4.51 6.06 -1.54
CA GLN A 106 -5.76 5.86 -0.81
C GLN A 106 -5.69 6.61 0.51
N VAL A 107 -6.84 7.07 1.01
CA VAL A 107 -6.91 7.85 2.26
C VAL A 107 -7.84 7.21 3.26
N GLU A 108 -7.34 7.04 4.48
CA GLU A 108 -8.15 6.78 5.68
C GLU A 108 -8.28 8.07 6.49
N LYS A 109 -9.39 8.79 6.29
CA LYS A 109 -9.60 10.12 6.85
C LYS A 109 -9.71 10.12 8.37
N ALA A 110 -10.21 9.04 8.97
CA ALA A 110 -10.41 8.97 10.42
C ALA A 110 -9.08 9.07 11.19
N VAL A 111 -8.00 8.49 10.62
CA VAL A 111 -6.65 8.55 11.20
C VAL A 111 -5.70 9.46 10.42
N ARG A 112 -6.19 10.19 9.41
CA ARG A 112 -5.40 11.10 8.55
C ARG A 112 -4.19 10.41 7.92
N MET A 113 -4.39 9.17 7.49
CA MET A 113 -3.34 8.34 6.88
C MET A 113 -3.55 8.23 5.37
N LEU A 114 -2.47 8.28 4.61
CA LEU A 114 -2.47 7.93 3.19
C LEU A 114 -1.60 6.69 2.96
N ALA A 115 -2.08 5.76 2.17
CA ALA A 115 -1.27 4.70 1.57
C ALA A 115 -0.98 5.10 0.12
N VAL A 116 0.30 5.19 -0.24
CA VAL A 116 0.76 5.75 -1.50
C VAL A 116 1.50 4.69 -2.29
N GLU A 117 1.07 4.46 -3.52
CA GLU A 117 1.80 3.66 -4.49
C GLU A 117 2.81 4.52 -5.23
N ILE A 118 4.04 4.03 -5.34
CA ILE A 118 5.04 4.53 -6.27
C ILE A 118 5.14 3.49 -7.38
N PRO A 119 4.60 3.77 -8.58
CA PRO A 119 4.70 2.85 -9.70
C PRO A 119 6.17 2.62 -10.10
N PRO A 120 6.55 1.43 -10.59
CA PRO A 120 7.93 1.10 -10.97
C PRO A 120 8.52 1.98 -12.08
N SER A 121 7.67 2.73 -12.79
CA SER A 121 8.05 3.68 -13.83
C SER A 121 8.43 5.07 -13.30
N HIS A 122 8.24 5.35 -12.01
CA HIS A 122 8.50 6.65 -11.40
C HIS A 122 9.77 6.63 -10.54
N SER A 123 10.46 7.78 -10.47
CA SER A 123 11.58 7.94 -9.53
C SER A 123 11.06 8.22 -8.12
N LEU A 124 11.81 7.76 -7.12
CA LEU A 124 11.49 7.97 -5.72
C LEU A 124 11.92 9.36 -5.22
N ASP A 125 12.82 10.04 -5.93
CA ASP A 125 13.55 11.24 -5.47
C ASP A 125 12.62 12.39 -5.09
N THR A 126 11.71 12.76 -6.00
CA THR A 126 10.77 13.88 -5.79
C THR A 126 9.87 13.62 -4.59
N LEU A 127 9.38 12.39 -4.46
CA LEU A 127 8.53 11.99 -3.34
C LEU A 127 9.32 12.03 -2.03
N LEU A 128 10.50 11.40 -1.96
CA LEU A 128 11.31 11.37 -0.75
C LEU A 128 11.73 12.77 -0.30
N TYR A 129 12.18 13.62 -1.22
CA TYR A 129 12.53 15.00 -0.91
C TYR A 129 11.35 15.74 -0.27
N TYR A 130 10.15 15.60 -0.87
CA TYR A 130 8.93 16.18 -0.31
C TYR A 130 8.62 15.64 1.09
N LEU A 131 8.61 14.32 1.26
CA LEU A 131 8.26 13.69 2.53
C LEU A 131 9.24 14.05 3.65
N LEU A 132 10.55 14.10 3.36
CA LEU A 132 11.58 14.51 4.31
C LEU A 132 11.40 15.97 4.72
N THR A 133 11.22 16.88 3.75
CA THR A 133 10.98 18.31 4.02
C THR A 133 9.75 18.50 4.92
N GLN A 134 8.68 17.78 4.63
CA GLN A 134 7.42 17.88 5.38
C GLN A 134 7.52 17.25 6.78
N ARG A 135 8.31 16.20 6.94
CA ARG A 135 8.65 15.61 8.25
C ARG A 135 9.47 16.58 9.10
N GLU A 136 10.49 17.22 8.53
CA GLU A 136 11.29 18.24 9.21
C GLU A 136 10.46 19.45 9.64
N ALA A 137 9.50 19.86 8.81
CA ALA A 137 8.52 20.89 9.14
C ALA A 137 7.48 20.43 10.19
N GLY A 138 7.50 19.16 10.62
CA GLY A 138 6.59 18.60 11.61
C GLY A 138 5.14 18.49 11.13
N THR A 139 4.93 18.41 9.81
CA THR A 139 3.57 18.35 9.20
C THR A 139 3.07 16.93 8.98
N LEU A 140 3.97 15.97 8.80
CA LEU A 140 3.66 14.55 8.63
C LEU A 140 4.77 13.66 9.21
N ASP A 141 4.48 12.38 9.34
CA ASP A 141 5.47 11.30 9.40
C ASP A 141 5.17 10.31 8.27
N PHE A 142 6.10 9.41 7.98
CA PHE A 142 5.89 8.39 6.97
C PHE A 142 6.71 7.13 7.27
N GLU A 143 6.30 6.01 6.70
CA GLU A 143 7.03 4.74 6.75
C GLU A 143 6.95 4.01 5.41
N GLU A 144 7.82 3.02 5.24
CA GLU A 144 7.85 2.14 4.07
C GLU A 144 7.02 0.88 4.39
N GLY A 145 5.87 0.73 3.73
CA GLY A 145 5.11 -0.52 3.76
C GLY A 145 5.82 -1.60 2.94
N VAL A 146 6.39 -1.22 1.80
CA VAL A 146 7.36 -2.02 1.05
C VAL A 146 8.21 -1.10 0.17
N LEU A 147 9.52 -1.27 0.23
CA LEU A 147 10.48 -0.51 -0.58
C LEU A 147 11.11 -1.43 -1.63
N ARG A 148 11.03 -1.03 -2.90
CA ARG A 148 11.59 -1.73 -4.06
C ARG A 148 12.38 -0.84 -5.00
N HIS A 149 12.12 0.46 -4.95
CA HIS A 149 12.94 1.45 -5.64
C HIS A 149 14.29 1.57 -4.93
N THR A 150 15.32 1.90 -5.69
CA THR A 150 16.64 2.21 -5.11
C THR A 150 16.55 3.57 -4.43
N ILE A 151 16.99 3.66 -3.17
CA ILE A 151 17.13 4.96 -2.50
C ILE A 151 18.39 5.65 -3.04
N PRO A 152 18.26 6.89 -3.55
CA PRO A 152 19.40 7.71 -3.97
C PRO A 152 20.38 7.93 -2.81
N GLU A 153 21.66 8.08 -3.12
CA GLU A 153 22.70 8.16 -2.07
C GLU A 153 22.55 9.39 -1.19
N GLU A 154 22.02 10.48 -1.75
CA GLU A 154 21.75 11.74 -1.05
C GLU A 154 20.66 11.64 0.02
N PHE A 155 19.85 10.58 0.01
CA PHE A 155 18.75 10.35 0.96
C PHE A 155 18.98 9.15 1.89
N ARG A 156 20.15 8.50 1.81
CA ARG A 156 20.55 7.43 2.72
C ARG A 156 21.09 7.98 4.04
#